data_AF-A0A7L3NM98-F1
#
_entry.id   AF-A0A7L3NM98-F1
#
_cell.length_a   1.000
_cell.length_b   1.000
_cell.length_c   1.000
_cell.angle_alpha   90.00
_cell.angle_beta   90.00
_cell.angle_gamma   90.00
#
_symmetry.space_group_name_H-M   'P 1'
#
loop_
_entity.id
_entity.type
_entity.pdbx_description
1 polymer ?
#
loop_
_entity_poly.entity_id
_entity_poly.type
_entity_poly.pdbx_seq_one_letter_code
_entity_poly.pdbx_strand_id
1 'polypeptide(L)'
;IWAAWCVAMYFFGASAKITQTSDLVLKEDEKATLMCSQNDNHNSMYWYLQQPGKGLQLIYYSLRTNQEEVGDIHNGYKAKRLNLADFHLDIPSVKINHSAVYFCASSLNTTLQSHLLSLHK
;
A
#
# COMPACT_ATOMS: atom_id res chain seq x y z
N ILE A 1 -6.79 54.56 12.72
CA ILE A 1 -6.87 53.33 13.56
C ILE A 1 -7.95 52.43 12.97
N TRP A 2 -7.62 51.59 11.98
CA TRP A 2 -8.44 50.43 11.54
C TRP A 2 -7.50 49.46 10.79
N ALA A 3 -6.71 48.69 11.53
CA ALA A 3 -5.89 47.61 10.99
C ALA A 3 -6.20 46.35 11.78
N ALA A 4 -7.27 45.67 11.39
CA ALA A 4 -7.64 44.33 11.80
C ALA A 4 -8.76 43.97 10.80
N TRP A 5 -8.73 42.94 9.96
CA TRP A 5 -8.41 41.56 10.26
C TRP A 5 -8.02 40.89 8.93
N CYS A 6 -6.73 40.87 8.57
CA CYS A 6 -6.24 39.87 7.63
C CYS A 6 -6.08 38.57 8.40
N VAL A 7 -7.18 37.83 8.61
CA VAL A 7 -7.06 36.45 9.07
C VAL A 7 -6.49 35.67 7.90
N ALA A 8 -5.16 35.60 7.82
CA ALA A 8 -4.49 34.60 7.02
C ALA A 8 -4.82 33.25 7.65
N MET A 9 -5.95 32.66 7.26
CA MET A 9 -6.24 31.25 7.51
C MET A 9 -5.24 30.45 6.68
N TYR A 10 -4.06 30.22 7.25
CA TYR A 10 -3.18 29.18 6.76
C TYR A 10 -3.92 27.86 6.95
N PHE A 11 -4.59 27.40 5.91
CA PHE A 11 -5.00 26.02 5.82
C PHE A 11 -3.73 25.18 5.80
N PHE A 12 -3.32 24.67 6.95
CA PHE A 12 -2.40 23.55 7.03
C PHE A 12 -3.14 22.33 6.47
N GLY A 13 -3.17 22.21 5.14
CA GLY A 13 -3.57 20.98 4.49
C GLY A 13 -2.54 19.91 4.83
N ALA A 14 -2.91 18.91 5.62
CA ALA A 14 -2.10 17.71 5.75
C ALA A 14 -2.13 16.98 4.39
N SER A 15 -0.96 16.73 3.79
CA SER A 15 -0.88 15.92 2.56
C SER A 15 -0.88 14.45 2.94
N ALA A 16 -1.75 13.68 2.30
CA ALA A 16 -1.70 12.23 2.31
C ALA A 16 -0.34 11.76 1.78
N LYS A 17 0.30 10.83 2.49
CA LYS A 17 1.61 10.28 2.16
C LYS A 17 1.64 8.79 2.47
N ILE A 18 2.21 8.04 1.54
CA ILE A 18 2.60 6.65 1.71
C ILE A 18 4.13 6.58 1.79
N THR A 19 4.64 5.81 2.76
CA THR A 19 6.05 5.48 2.88
C THR A 19 6.18 3.97 2.87
N GLN A 20 7.04 3.41 2.03
CA GLN A 20 7.27 1.97 1.96
C GLN A 20 8.76 1.63 1.92
N THR A 21 9.10 0.36 2.14
CA THR A 21 10.46 -0.16 1.90
C THR A 21 10.87 0.17 0.45
N SER A 22 12.08 0.71 0.26
CA SER A 22 12.60 1.11 -1.05
C SER A 22 13.02 -0.10 -1.87
N ASP A 23 14.31 -0.45 -1.85
CA ASP A 23 14.87 -1.52 -2.66
C ASP A 23 15.52 -2.57 -1.76
N LEU A 24 15.32 -3.83 -2.11
CA LEU A 24 15.92 -4.97 -1.44
C LEU A 24 16.56 -5.87 -2.50
N VAL A 25 17.83 -6.24 -2.27
CA VAL A 25 18.54 -7.27 -3.05
C VAL A 25 18.81 -8.43 -2.12
N LEU A 26 18.15 -9.55 -2.38
CA LEU A 26 18.13 -10.72 -1.49
C LEU A 26 18.53 -11.98 -2.26
N LYS A 27 19.01 -12.97 -1.53
CA LYS A 27 19.24 -14.32 -2.06
C LYS A 27 17.96 -15.16 -1.96
N GLU A 28 17.87 -16.21 -2.76
CA GLU A 28 16.78 -17.18 -2.57
C GLU A 28 16.82 -17.78 -1.16
N ASP A 29 15.63 -18.17 -0.66
CA ASP A 29 15.39 -18.70 0.68
C ASP A 29 15.61 -17.72 1.86
N GLU A 30 16.08 -16.50 1.60
CA GLU A 30 16.06 -15.45 2.61
C GLU A 30 14.63 -15.03 2.96
N LYS A 31 14.48 -14.46 4.17
CA LYS A 31 13.23 -13.86 4.63
C LYS A 31 13.26 -12.36 4.38
N ALA A 32 12.13 -11.81 3.95
CA ALA A 32 11.97 -10.36 3.78
C ALA A 32 10.68 -9.87 4.43
N THR A 33 10.67 -8.61 4.84
CA THR A 33 9.47 -7.89 5.24
C THR A 33 9.45 -6.55 4.52
N LEU A 34 8.41 -6.32 3.72
CA LEU A 34 8.11 -5.04 3.12
C LEU A 34 7.18 -4.28 4.06
N MET A 35 7.58 -3.07 4.45
CA MET A 35 6.80 -2.20 5.31
C MET A 35 6.09 -1.16 4.45
N CYS A 36 4.89 -0.78 4.86
CA CYS A 36 4.18 0.37 4.33
C CYS A 36 3.48 1.11 5.46
N SER A 37 3.56 2.44 5.44
CA SER A 37 2.97 3.34 6.43
C SER A 37 2.25 4.51 5.75
N GLN A 38 1.10 4.91 6.30
CA GLN A 38 0.26 6.00 5.83
C GLN A 38 -0.05 7.01 6.96
N ASN A 39 -0.22 8.29 6.62
CA ASN A 39 -0.43 9.38 7.58
C ASN A 39 -1.82 10.06 7.50
N ASP A 40 -2.75 9.51 6.71
CA ASP A 40 -4.04 10.09 6.36
C ASP A 40 -5.24 9.34 6.98
N ASN A 41 -4.98 8.49 7.98
CA ASN A 41 -5.98 7.69 8.69
C ASN A 41 -6.92 6.88 7.76
N HIS A 42 -6.41 6.47 6.61
CA HIS A 42 -7.11 5.61 5.66
C HIS A 42 -7.45 4.24 6.27
N ASN A 43 -8.70 3.82 6.09
CA ASN A 43 -9.19 2.54 6.58
C ASN A 43 -8.53 1.37 5.84
N SER A 44 -8.53 1.48 4.51
CA SER A 44 -8.09 0.40 3.63
C SER A 44 -6.63 0.57 3.21
N MET A 45 -5.88 -0.54 3.16
CA MET A 45 -4.54 -0.60 2.58
C MET A 45 -4.35 -1.84 1.73
N TYR A 46 -3.45 -1.74 0.76
CA TYR A 46 -3.28 -2.71 -0.31
C TYR A 46 -1.80 -2.95 -0.59
N TRP A 47 -1.47 -4.19 -0.89
CA TRP A 47 -0.17 -4.58 -1.44
C TRP A 47 -0.36 -5.14 -2.84
N TYR A 48 0.33 -4.54 -3.80
CA TYR A 48 0.37 -4.97 -5.19
C TYR A 48 1.78 -5.39 -5.60
N LEU A 49 1.82 -6.35 -6.52
CA LEU A 49 3.01 -6.74 -7.26
C LEU A 49 2.90 -6.22 -8.70
N GLN A 50 3.99 -5.71 -9.26
CA GLN A 50 4.13 -5.47 -10.69
C GLN A 50 5.36 -6.19 -11.22
N GLN A 51 5.13 -7.28 -11.94
CA GLN A 51 6.17 -7.96 -12.71
C GLN A 51 6.35 -7.30 -14.08
N PRO A 52 7.55 -7.40 -14.70
CA PRO A 52 7.79 -6.87 -16.04
C PRO A 52 6.75 -7.38 -17.06
N GLY A 53 6.14 -6.46 -17.80
CA GLY A 53 5.14 -6.78 -18.82
C GLY A 53 3.76 -7.20 -18.28
N LYS A 54 3.53 -7.16 -16.96
CA LYS A 54 2.23 -7.42 -16.33
C LYS A 54 1.63 -6.14 -15.75
N GLY A 55 0.30 -6.14 -15.58
CA GLY A 55 -0.41 -5.12 -14.80
C GLY A 55 -0.16 -5.27 -13.29
N LEU A 56 -0.75 -4.37 -12.50
CA LEU A 56 -0.78 -4.50 -11.05
C LEU A 56 -1.58 -5.76 -10.67
N GLN A 57 -0.99 -6.59 -9.81
CA GLN A 57 -1.62 -7.81 -9.30
C GLN A 57 -1.75 -7.69 -7.79
N LEU A 58 -2.96 -7.91 -7.26
CA LEU A 58 -3.22 -7.77 -5.83
C LEU A 58 -2.65 -8.97 -5.07
N ILE A 59 -1.80 -8.69 -4.07
CA ILE A 59 -1.24 -9.72 -3.17
C ILE A 59 -2.16 -9.87 -1.96
N TYR A 60 -2.41 -8.75 -1.26
CA TYR A 60 -3.25 -8.67 -0.07
C TYR A 60 -3.90 -7.29 0.01
N TYR A 61 -5.04 -7.23 0.68
CA TYR A 61 -5.62 -5.96 1.13
C TYR A 61 -6.12 -6.08 2.56
N SER A 62 -6.37 -4.94 3.18
CA SER A 62 -6.93 -4.88 4.52
C SER A 62 -7.91 -3.73 4.58
N LEU A 63 -9.13 -3.97 5.08
CA LEU A 63 -10.19 -2.95 5.18
C LEU A 63 -10.20 -2.22 6.52
N ARG A 64 -9.62 -2.84 7.54
CA ARG A 64 -9.47 -2.34 8.91
C ARG A 64 -8.38 -3.13 9.62
N THR A 65 -8.01 -2.70 10.82
CA THR A 65 -6.99 -3.38 11.64
C THR A 65 -7.32 -4.85 11.85
N ASN A 66 -6.29 -5.70 11.77
CA ASN A 66 -6.38 -7.16 11.94
C ASN A 66 -7.42 -7.85 11.04
N GLN A 67 -7.70 -7.27 9.87
CA GLN A 67 -8.52 -7.91 8.84
C GLN A 67 -7.78 -7.83 7.50
N GLU A 68 -6.93 -8.82 7.25
CA GLU A 68 -6.22 -9.02 6.00
C GLU A 68 -6.96 -10.04 5.12
N GLU A 69 -7.17 -9.67 3.88
CA GLU A 69 -7.87 -10.45 2.86
C GLU A 69 -6.91 -10.76 1.72
N VAL A 70 -7.01 -11.96 1.16
CA VAL A 70 -6.12 -12.43 0.10
C VAL A 70 -6.48 -11.81 -1.25
N GLY A 71 -5.46 -11.48 -2.05
CA GLY A 71 -5.60 -11.18 -3.46
C GLY A 71 -5.32 -12.39 -4.35
N ASP A 72 -5.29 -12.15 -5.67
CA ASP A 72 -5.10 -13.17 -6.69
C ASP A 72 -3.76 -13.91 -6.58
N ILE A 73 -2.72 -13.24 -6.05
CA ILE A 73 -1.34 -13.75 -6.00
C ILE A 73 -0.74 -13.77 -4.58
N HIS A 74 -1.52 -14.23 -3.59
CA HIS A 74 -1.11 -14.25 -2.19
C HIS A 74 -0.12 -15.39 -1.82
N ASN A 75 0.01 -16.42 -2.65
CA ASN A 75 0.87 -17.58 -2.36
C ASN A 75 2.34 -17.16 -2.19
N GLY A 76 2.98 -17.60 -1.11
CA GLY A 76 4.36 -17.22 -0.80
C GLY A 76 4.50 -15.93 0.00
N TYR A 77 3.39 -15.26 0.31
CA TYR A 77 3.34 -14.03 1.10
C TYR A 77 2.51 -14.22 2.37
N LYS A 78 2.75 -13.37 3.37
CA LYS A 78 1.88 -13.19 4.53
C LYS A 78 1.74 -11.71 4.82
N ALA A 79 0.51 -11.21 4.97
CA ALA A 79 0.30 -9.81 5.30
C ALA A 79 -0.14 -9.63 6.76
N LYS A 80 0.18 -8.47 7.34
CA LYS A 80 -0.22 -8.12 8.71
C LYS A 80 -0.51 -6.63 8.86
N ARG A 81 -1.69 -6.33 9.36
CA ARG A 81 -2.26 -5.00 9.61
C ARG A 81 -2.44 -4.78 11.11
N LEU A 82 -1.37 -4.39 11.79
CA LEU A 82 -1.39 -4.19 13.24
C LEU A 82 -2.17 -2.93 13.67
N ASN A 83 -2.14 -1.88 12.86
CA ASN A 83 -2.78 -0.61 13.13
C ASN A 83 -3.23 0.04 11.80
N LEU A 84 -3.91 1.20 11.85
CA LEU A 84 -4.37 1.89 10.63
C LEU A 84 -3.22 2.53 9.85
N ALA A 85 -2.10 2.85 10.48
CA ALA A 85 -0.96 3.46 9.79
C ALA A 85 -0.18 2.42 8.98
N ASP A 86 0.05 1.23 9.51
CA ASP A 86 1.07 0.30 8.99
C ASP A 86 0.47 -0.98 8.41
N PHE A 87 0.94 -1.41 7.24
CA PHE A 87 0.57 -2.68 6.61
C PHE A 87 1.81 -3.41 6.11
N HIS A 88 2.18 -4.50 6.77
CA HIS A 88 3.40 -5.25 6.48
C HIS A 88 3.11 -6.43 5.56
N LEU A 89 4.06 -6.75 4.69
CA LEU A 89 4.05 -7.93 3.82
C LEU A 89 5.33 -8.72 4.02
N ASP A 90 5.22 -9.90 4.63
CA ASP A 90 6.30 -10.84 4.83
C ASP A 90 6.42 -11.79 3.64
N ILE A 91 7.67 -12.09 3.27
CA ILE A 91 8.07 -13.09 2.29
C ILE A 91 8.89 -14.14 3.05
N PRO A 92 8.27 -15.27 3.49
CA PRO A 92 8.94 -16.23 4.37
C PRO A 92 10.11 -17.00 3.74
N SER A 93 10.15 -17.07 2.41
CA SER A 93 11.24 -17.66 1.63
C SER A 93 11.22 -17.01 0.24
N VAL A 94 12.22 -16.18 -0.04
CA VAL A 94 12.35 -15.46 -1.31
C VAL A 94 12.66 -16.43 -2.44
N LYS A 95 12.05 -16.20 -3.61
CA LYS A 95 12.22 -16.98 -4.84
C LYS A 95 12.34 -16.01 -6.02
N ILE A 96 12.90 -16.47 -7.15
CA ILE A 96 13.05 -15.64 -8.36
C ILE A 96 11.74 -14.96 -8.79
N ASN A 97 10.59 -15.62 -8.66
CA ASN A 97 9.29 -15.06 -9.03
C ASN A 97 8.83 -13.88 -8.14
N HIS A 98 9.45 -13.68 -6.98
CA HIS A 98 9.23 -12.52 -6.12
C HIS A 98 10.02 -11.28 -6.58
N SER A 99 10.88 -11.40 -7.60
CA SER A 99 11.57 -10.25 -8.21
C SER A 99 10.59 -9.41 -9.03
N ALA A 100 10.27 -8.22 -8.51
CA ALA A 100 9.25 -7.33 -9.06
C ALA A 100 9.33 -5.95 -8.38
N VAL A 101 8.52 -5.01 -8.87
CA VAL A 101 8.22 -3.78 -8.14
C VAL A 101 7.01 -4.02 -7.24
N TYR A 102 7.10 -3.62 -5.99
CA TYR A 102 6.01 -3.72 -5.03
C TYR A 102 5.40 -2.33 -4.78
N PHE A 103 4.08 -2.24 -4.78
CA PHE A 103 3.36 -1.00 -4.52
C PHE A 103 2.44 -1.16 -3.33
N CYS A 104 2.54 -0.22 -2.40
CA CYS A 104 1.55 -0.03 -1.36
C CYS A 104 0.62 1.13 -1.70
N ALA A 105 -0.67 0.94 -1.43
CA ALA A 105 -1.68 2.00 -1.55
C ALA A 105 -2.59 2.02 -0.33
N SER A 106 -3.26 3.14 -0.10
CA SER A 106 -4.27 3.30 0.96
C SER A 106 -5.48 4.08 0.46
N SER A 107 -6.64 3.85 1.08
CA SER A 107 -7.89 4.57 0.77
C SER A 107 -8.76 4.73 2.00
N LEU A 108 -9.44 5.88 2.10
CA LEU A 108 -10.45 6.13 3.13
C LEU A 108 -11.68 5.24 2.95
N ASN A 109 -12.14 5.07 1.70
CA ASN A 109 -13.32 4.29 1.34
C ASN A 109 -12.94 3.11 0.43
N THR A 110 -13.59 1.96 0.63
CA THR A 110 -13.62 0.91 -0.39
C THR A 110 -14.52 1.35 -1.53
N THR A 111 -13.96 2.03 -2.54
CA THR A 111 -14.56 1.89 -3.87
C THR A 111 -14.33 0.44 -4.27
N LEU A 112 -15.37 -0.39 -4.15
CA LEU A 112 -15.37 -1.71 -4.74
C LEU A 112 -15.19 -1.48 -6.24
N GLN A 113 -13.98 -1.69 -6.74
CA GLN A 113 -13.68 -1.52 -8.16
C GLN A 113 -14.29 -2.72 -8.87
N SER A 114 -15.63 -2.69 -9.01
CA SER A 114 -16.37 -3.61 -9.85
C SER A 114 -15.90 -3.37 -11.28
N HIS A 115 -15.04 -4.26 -11.77
CA HIS A 115 -14.71 -4.53 -13.17
C HIS A 115 -14.60 -3.34 -14.15
N LEU A 116 -13.49 -3.34 -14.89
CA LEU A 116 -13.18 -2.53 -16.09
C LEU A 116 -12.30 -1.29 -15.84
N LEU A 117 -11.02 -1.50 -15.55
CA LEU A 117 -10.04 -0.71 -16.29
C LEU A 117 -9.98 -1.29 -17.70
N SER A 118 -10.84 -0.75 -18.56
CA SER A 118 -10.66 -0.82 -20.00
C SER A 118 -9.23 -0.35 -20.29
N LEU A 119 -8.37 -1.29 -20.69
CA LEU A 119 -7.11 -1.01 -21.37
C LEU A 119 -7.46 -0.12 -22.57
N HIS A 120 -7.30 1.19 -22.42
CA HIS A 120 -7.23 2.06 -23.57
C HIS A 120 -5.84 1.86 -24.17
N LYS A 121 -5.85 1.16 -25.30
CA LYS A 121 -4.79 1.08 -26.29
C LYS A 121 -4.49 2.46 -26.86
#